data_AF-A0A366ZDI5-F1
#
_entry.id   AF-A0A366ZDI5-F1
#
_cell.length_a   1.000
_cell.length_b   1.000
_cell.length_c   1.000
_cell.angle_alpha   90.00
_cell.angle_beta   90.00
_cell.angle_gamma   90.00
#
_symmetry.space_group_name_H-M   'P 1'
#
loop_
_entity.id
_entity.type
_entity.pdbx_description
1 polymer ?
#
loop_
_entity_poly.entity_id
_entity_poly.type
_entity_poly.pdbx_seq_one_letter_code
_entity_poly.pdbx_strand_id
1 'polypeptide(L)'
;MLQPTVSATASPATAATAARPAHWHRPDPVGDVLAVAWRPGAAEPREIRVRPELHGQLLAELDPDTRAVVEACHVLGHPIAVRLVVAGDLPVCPGFEVLRAGPATTAG
;
A
#
# COMPACT_ATOMS: atom_id res chain seq x y z
N MET A 1 38.23 39.77 -6.94
CA MET A 1 36.91 39.29 -7.40
C MET A 1 37.12 38.12 -8.35
N LEU A 2 37.24 36.90 -7.81
CA LEU A 2 37.28 35.65 -8.58
C LEU A 2 36.50 34.62 -7.75
N GLN A 3 35.37 34.13 -8.27
CA GLN A 3 34.57 33.10 -7.61
C GLN A 3 35.06 31.71 -8.02
N PRO A 4 35.09 30.72 -7.11
CA PRO A 4 35.24 29.31 -7.50
C PRO A 4 33.87 28.71 -7.83
N THR A 5 33.72 28.22 -9.05
CA THR A 5 32.66 27.28 -9.44
C THR A 5 32.88 25.97 -8.68
N VAL A 6 31.97 25.64 -7.75
CA VAL A 6 31.88 24.29 -7.19
C VAL A 6 30.89 23.49 -8.05
N SER A 7 31.44 22.60 -8.88
CA SER A 7 30.67 21.56 -9.55
C SER A 7 30.04 20.66 -8.49
N ALA A 8 28.73 20.72 -8.34
CA ALA A 8 27.98 19.75 -7.55
C ALA A 8 28.07 18.39 -8.26
N THR A 9 29.05 17.57 -7.86
CA THR A 9 29.04 16.16 -8.22
C THR A 9 27.84 15.53 -7.54
N ALA A 10 26.84 15.17 -8.34
CA ALA A 10 25.73 14.36 -7.90
C ALA A 10 26.28 13.07 -7.25
N SER A 11 26.08 12.92 -5.95
CA SER A 11 26.26 11.64 -5.29
C SER A 11 25.35 10.62 -5.96
N PRO A 12 25.85 9.51 -6.51
CA PRO A 12 25.01 8.35 -6.67
C PRO A 12 24.75 7.83 -5.25
N ALA A 13 23.62 8.21 -4.67
CA ALA A 13 23.01 7.40 -3.63
C ALA A 13 22.60 6.09 -4.31
N THR A 14 23.57 5.22 -4.55
CA THR A 14 23.34 3.80 -4.79
C THR A 14 22.54 3.36 -3.59
N ALA A 15 21.23 3.17 -3.77
CA ALA A 15 20.40 2.51 -2.78
C ALA A 15 21.05 1.14 -2.59
N ALA A 16 21.83 1.01 -1.53
CA ALA A 16 22.36 -0.25 -1.10
C ALA A 16 21.13 -1.12 -0.87
N THR A 17 20.90 -2.09 -1.75
CA THR A 17 20.07 -3.24 -1.42
C THR A 17 20.77 -3.86 -0.22
N ALA A 18 20.34 -3.46 0.98
CA ALA A 18 20.69 -4.15 2.19
C ALA A 18 20.23 -5.58 1.98
N ALA A 19 21.19 -6.49 1.78
CA ALA A 19 20.91 -7.91 1.70
C ALA A 19 20.17 -8.27 2.99
N ARG A 20 18.86 -8.45 2.91
CA ARG A 20 18.06 -8.84 4.06
C ARG A 20 18.62 -10.17 4.56
N PRO A 21 18.89 -10.30 5.87
CA PRO A 21 19.30 -11.58 6.42
C PRO A 21 18.29 -12.65 6.00
N ALA A 22 18.75 -13.83 5.58
CA ALA A 22 17.90 -14.90 5.05
C ALA A 22 16.78 -15.39 6.01
N HIS A 23 16.78 -14.95 7.27
CA HIS A 23 15.73 -15.23 8.25
C HIS A 23 14.53 -14.27 8.18
N TRP A 24 14.59 -13.20 7.38
CA TRP A 24 13.47 -12.27 7.21
C TRP A 24 12.60 -12.74 6.06
N HIS A 25 11.31 -12.94 6.35
CA HIS A 25 10.33 -13.20 5.30
C HIS A 25 10.31 -12.05 4.28
N ARG A 26 9.98 -12.37 3.01
CA ARG A 26 9.78 -11.35 1.97
C ARG A 26 8.69 -10.36 2.45
N PRO A 27 8.82 -9.05 2.20
CA PRO A 27 7.72 -8.11 2.42
C PRO A 27 6.48 -8.56 1.68
N ASP A 28 5.34 -8.56 2.36
CA ASP A 28 4.04 -8.89 1.78
C ASP A 28 3.10 -7.69 1.95
N PRO A 29 3.19 -6.68 1.05
CA PRO A 29 2.37 -5.47 1.18
C PRO A 29 0.87 -5.78 1.06
N VAL A 30 0.49 -6.83 0.32
CA VAL A 30 -0.91 -7.27 0.21
C VAL A 30 -1.39 -7.82 1.54
N GLY A 31 -0.63 -8.75 2.13
CA GLY A 31 -0.89 -9.32 3.44
C GLY A 31 -0.94 -8.26 4.54
N ASP A 32 0.00 -7.30 4.54
CA ASP A 32 0.06 -6.21 5.51
C ASP A 32 -1.18 -5.31 5.43
N VAL A 33 -1.60 -4.90 4.24
CA VAL A 33 -2.81 -4.09 4.03
C VAL A 33 -4.06 -4.84 4.47
N LEU A 34 -4.19 -6.12 4.11
CA LEU A 34 -5.33 -6.94 4.50
C LEU A 34 -5.37 -7.21 6.01
N ALA A 35 -4.22 -7.44 6.65
CA ALA A 35 -4.12 -7.61 8.09
C ALA A 35 -4.59 -6.36 8.84
N VAL A 36 -4.27 -5.17 8.35
CA VAL A 36 -4.79 -3.91 8.89
C VAL A 36 -6.29 -3.77 8.62
N ALA A 37 -6.75 -4.07 7.41
CA ALA A 37 -8.17 -4.00 7.06
C ALA A 37 -9.04 -4.88 7.95
N TRP A 38 -8.58 -6.11 8.24
CA TRP A 38 -9.29 -7.11 9.04
C TRP A 38 -8.82 -7.22 10.49
N ARG A 39 -8.22 -6.15 11.03
CA ARG A 39 -7.76 -6.11 12.42
C ARG A 39 -8.87 -6.57 13.38
N PRO A 40 -8.63 -7.55 14.26
CA PRO A 40 -9.62 -8.01 15.23
C PRO A 40 -10.16 -6.86 16.09
N GLY A 41 -11.48 -6.84 16.30
CA GLY A 41 -12.17 -5.82 17.08
C GLY A 41 -12.33 -4.46 16.38
N ALA A 42 -11.86 -4.30 15.14
CA ALA A 42 -12.17 -3.14 14.32
C ALA A 42 -13.52 -3.33 13.59
N ALA A 43 -14.20 -2.23 13.29
CA ALA A 43 -15.41 -2.25 12.46
C ALA A 43 -15.09 -2.76 11.05
N GLU A 44 -16.11 -3.33 10.39
CA GLU A 44 -15.98 -3.93 9.06
C GLU A 44 -15.40 -2.93 8.05
N PRO A 45 -14.34 -3.31 7.29
CA PRO A 45 -13.76 -2.46 6.28
C PRO A 45 -14.73 -2.31 5.10
N ARG A 46 -14.95 -1.07 4.65
CA ARG A 46 -15.78 -0.76 3.48
C ARG A 46 -14.95 -0.46 2.25
N GLU A 47 -13.82 0.23 2.45
CA GLU A 47 -12.97 0.71 1.37
C GLU A 47 -11.53 0.82 1.86
N ILE A 48 -10.59 0.42 1.01
CA ILE A 48 -9.15 0.61 1.20
C ILE A 48 -8.74 1.63 0.15
N ARG A 49 -8.25 2.78 0.61
CA ARG A 49 -7.66 3.79 -0.26
C ARG A 49 -6.15 3.60 -0.29
N VAL A 50 -5.56 3.62 -1.48
CA VAL A 50 -4.12 3.44 -1.68
C VAL A 50 -3.57 4.51 -2.59
N ARG A 51 -2.33 4.94 -2.34
CA ARG A 51 -1.61 5.79 -3.30
C ARG A 51 -1.34 5.03 -4.61
N PRO A 52 -1.24 5.70 -5.76
CA PRO A 52 -0.91 5.07 -7.04
C PRO A 52 0.35 4.20 -6.99
N GLU A 53 1.37 4.63 -6.27
CA GLU A 53 2.65 3.93 -6.15
C GLU A 53 2.51 2.63 -5.35
N LEU A 54 1.72 2.66 -4.26
CA LEU A 54 1.41 1.47 -3.48
C LEU A 54 0.49 0.52 -4.27
N HIS A 55 -0.48 1.05 -5.01
CA HIS A 55 -1.33 0.26 -5.90
C HIS A 55 -0.49 -0.53 -6.93
N GLY A 56 0.50 0.12 -7.54
CA GLY A 56 1.44 -0.55 -8.45
C GLY A 56 2.24 -1.66 -7.78
N GLN A 57 2.68 -1.45 -6.53
CA GLN A 57 3.37 -2.48 -5.74
C GLN A 57 2.44 -3.66 -5.41
N LEU A 58 1.19 -3.38 -5.01
CA LEU A 58 0.20 -4.43 -4.73
C LEU A 58 -0.04 -5.30 -5.97
N LEU A 59 -0.28 -4.69 -7.15
CA LEU A 59 -0.49 -5.44 -8.39
C LEU A 59 0.73 -6.26 -8.81
N ALA A 60 1.95 -5.83 -8.47
CA ALA A 60 3.17 -6.55 -8.79
C ALA A 60 3.39 -7.80 -7.91
N GLU A 61 2.83 -7.83 -6.70
CA GLU A 61 2.94 -8.97 -5.78
C GLU A 61 1.82 -10.00 -5.94
N LEU A 62 0.74 -9.66 -6.65
CA LEU A 62 -0.38 -10.57 -6.90
C LEU A 62 -0.08 -11.57 -8.03
N ASP A 63 -0.61 -12.78 -7.88
CA ASP A 63 -0.73 -13.73 -8.99
C ASP A 63 -1.57 -13.14 -10.14
N PRO A 64 -1.29 -13.50 -11.41
CA PRO A 64 -2.00 -12.99 -12.58
C PRO A 64 -3.53 -13.10 -12.52
N ASP A 65 -4.08 -14.20 -12.01
CA ASP A 65 -5.55 -14.37 -11.92
C ASP A 65 -6.15 -13.39 -10.91
N THR A 66 -5.52 -13.29 -9.73
CA THR A 66 -5.94 -12.36 -8.67
C THR A 66 -5.78 -10.91 -9.10
N ARG A 67 -4.68 -10.60 -9.78
CA ARG A 67 -4.41 -9.28 -10.34
C ARG A 67 -5.49 -8.87 -11.34
N ALA A 68 -5.90 -9.76 -12.24
CA ALA A 68 -6.96 -9.49 -13.20
C ALA A 68 -8.29 -9.15 -12.51
N VAL A 69 -8.61 -9.83 -11.39
CA VAL A 69 -9.80 -9.51 -10.58
C VAL A 69 -9.68 -8.13 -9.93
N VAL A 70 -8.52 -7.78 -9.36
CA VAL A 70 -8.31 -6.45 -8.77
C VAL A 70 -8.43 -5.35 -9.83
N GLU A 71 -7.84 -5.55 -11.01
CA GLU A 71 -7.87 -4.59 -12.11
C GLU A 71 -9.29 -4.44 -12.70
N ALA A 72 -10.07 -5.52 -12.80
CA ALA A 72 -11.41 -5.49 -13.38
C ALA A 72 -12.50 -5.04 -12.39
N CYS A 73 -12.42 -5.47 -11.13
CA CYS A 73 -13.47 -5.29 -10.14
C CYS A 73 -13.12 -4.25 -9.07
N HIS A 74 -11.87 -3.80 -9.00
CA HIS A 74 -11.39 -2.87 -7.96
C HIS A 74 -11.69 -3.36 -6.54
N VAL A 75 -11.45 -4.65 -6.29
CA VAL A 75 -11.61 -5.28 -4.97
C VAL A 75 -10.37 -6.08 -4.61
N LEU A 76 -10.00 -6.11 -3.34
CA LEU A 76 -8.84 -6.82 -2.81
C LEU A 76 -9.26 -7.78 -1.70
N GLY A 77 -8.70 -8.99 -1.72
CA GLY A 77 -8.89 -10.01 -0.69
C GLY A 77 -9.82 -11.16 -1.09
N HIS A 78 -9.68 -12.28 -0.39
CA HIS A 78 -10.49 -13.49 -0.53
C HIS A 78 -10.58 -14.20 0.83
N PRO A 79 -11.71 -14.79 1.24
CA PRO A 79 -13.00 -14.87 0.53
C PRO A 79 -13.87 -13.61 0.64
N ILE A 80 -13.58 -12.71 1.59
CA ILE A 80 -14.31 -11.44 1.75
C ILE A 80 -13.47 -10.33 1.14
N ALA A 81 -13.96 -9.77 0.03
CA ALA A 81 -13.25 -8.75 -0.73
C ALA A 81 -13.64 -7.34 -0.26
N VAL A 82 -12.65 -6.44 -0.19
CA VAL A 82 -12.85 -5.03 0.18
C VAL A 82 -12.61 -4.15 -1.04
N ARG A 83 -13.43 -3.12 -1.24
CA ARG A 83 -13.25 -2.17 -2.34
C ARG A 83 -11.88 -1.48 -2.25
N LEU A 84 -11.13 -1.47 -3.34
CA LEU A 84 -9.84 -0.81 -3.48
C LEU A 84 -9.99 0.47 -4.32
N VAL A 85 -9.54 1.60 -3.80
CA VAL A 85 -9.63 2.91 -4.46
C VAL A 85 -8.25 3.56 -4.51
N VAL A 86 -7.88 4.09 -5.67
CA VAL A 86 -6.64 4.85 -5.81
C VAL A 86 -6.89 6.31 -5.40
N ALA A 87 -6.16 6.80 -4.41
CA ALA A 87 -6.26 8.15 -3.86
C ALA A 87 -4.88 8.82 -3.83
N GLY A 88 -4.70 9.87 -4.62
CA GLY A 88 -3.40 10.56 -4.78
C GLY A 88 -3.04 11.51 -3.63
N ASP A 89 -4.03 11.92 -2.85
CA ASP A 89 -3.91 12.85 -1.72
C ASP A 89 -3.43 12.22 -0.41
N LEU A 90 -3.35 10.88 -0.37
CA LEU A 90 -2.85 10.16 0.81
C LEU A 90 -1.38 10.50 1.12
N PRO A 91 -0.97 10.46 2.41
CA PRO A 91 0.41 10.68 2.80
C PRO A 91 1.34 9.58 2.27
N VAL A 92 2.61 9.93 2.01
CA VAL A 92 3.62 9.00 1.44
C VAL A 92 3.80 7.73 2.28
N CYS A 93 3.74 7.85 3.61
CA CYS A 93 3.70 6.72 4.53
C CYS A 93 2.51 6.87 5.48
N PRO A 94 1.68 5.83 5.68
CA PRO A 94 1.86 4.46 5.15
C PRO A 94 1.42 4.28 3.67
N GLY A 95 0.89 5.31 3.02
CA GLY A 95 0.45 5.22 1.62
C GLY A 95 -0.91 4.55 1.42
N PHE A 96 -1.61 4.20 2.49
CA PHE A 96 -2.98 3.68 2.46
C PHE A 96 -3.81 4.11 3.67
N GLU A 97 -5.13 4.00 3.55
CA GLU A 97 -6.10 4.20 4.62
C GLU A 97 -7.24 3.18 4.50
N VAL A 98 -7.76 2.70 5.63
CA VAL A 98 -8.92 1.79 5.67
C VAL A 98 -10.13 2.55 6.19
N LEU A 99 -11.11 2.79 5.32
CA LEU A 99 -12.41 3.32 5.69
C LEU A 99 -13.29 2.18 6.19
N ARG A 100 -13.87 2.38 7.37
CA ARG A 100 -14.71 1.38 8.04
C ARG A 100 -16.14 1.83 8.08
N ALA A 101 -17.04 0.86 8.27
CA ALA A 101 -18.42 1.19 8.61
C ALA A 101 -18.44 2.02 9.89
N GLY A 102 -19.22 3.12 9.86
CA GLY A 102 -19.55 3.83 11.08
C GLY A 102 -20.36 2.92 12.02
N PRO A 103 -20.47 3.28 13.32
CA PRO A 103 -21.38 2.56 14.21
C PRO A 103 -22.77 2.58 13.57
N ALA A 104 -23.38 1.39 13.41
CA ALA A 104 -24.77 1.32 13.02
C ALA A 104 -25.57 2.01 14.12
N THR A 105 -26.13 3.18 13.84
CA THR A 105 -27.13 3.78 14.72
C THR A 105 -28.31 2.81 14.73
N THR A 106 -28.41 1.99 15.77
CA THR A 106 -29.64 1.25 16.06
C THR A 106 -30.69 2.30 16.37
N ALA A 107 -31.46 2.69 15.35
CA ALA A 107 -32.72 3.38 15.57
C ALA A 107 -33.65 2.33 16.20
N GLY A 108 -33.83 2.43 17.52
CA GLY A 108 -34.80 1.66 18.29
C GLY A 108 -36.23 2.13 18.03
#